data_AF-A0A1H4BQZ6-F1
#
_entry.id   AF-A0A1H4BQZ6-F1
#
_cell.length_a   1.000
_cell.length_b   1.000
_cell.length_c   1.000
_cell.angle_alpha   90.00
_cell.angle_beta   90.00
_cell.angle_gamma   90.00
#
_symmetry.space_group_name_H-M   'P 1'
#
loop_
_entity.id
_entity.type
_entity.pdbx_description
1 polymer ?
#
loop_
_entity_poly.entity_id
_entity_poly.type
_entity_poly.pdbx_seq_one_letter_code
_entity_poly.pdbx_strand_id
1 'polypeptide(L)'
;MNIDDLVKLIDSVTKLLGVFVWPAVLIVVLVKFAPALKDFFYSLGEFSLKGAGFEATAKRKQAEVTAALVAASVSRPDAATTPESAARNANEAAAVVADTVNARIIRRATAATALWVDDRPANNVFERQALEALGVSFVLATSTEEALKLTAKQRFDVIISDMGRPPDPHAGYTLLDKLRGAGDKTPFIIYAGSNAPEHKAEARSRGAMGSTNRAAELFQYVIAALNTGS
;
A
#
# COMPACT_ATOMS: atom_id res chain seq x y z
N MET A 1 48.59 47.52 -38.15
CA MET A 1 47.72 46.57 -37.42
C MET A 1 46.92 45.84 -38.47
N ASN A 2 47.11 44.52 -38.61
CA ASN A 2 46.44 43.74 -39.65
C ASN A 2 44.95 43.61 -39.32
N ILE A 3 44.12 43.58 -40.36
CA ILE A 3 42.66 43.46 -40.24
C ILE A 3 42.30 42.17 -39.46
N ASP A 4 43.08 41.11 -39.62
CA ASP A 4 42.89 39.84 -38.91
C ASP A 4 43.12 39.94 -37.39
N ASP A 5 44.02 40.81 -36.94
CA ASP A 5 44.26 41.02 -35.50
C ASP A 5 43.14 41.85 -34.87
N LEU A 6 42.58 42.80 -35.62
CA LEU A 6 41.44 43.60 -35.17
C LEU A 6 40.17 42.73 -35.03
N VAL A 7 39.94 41.80 -35.95
CA VAL A 7 38.82 40.85 -35.89
C VAL A 7 38.96 39.91 -34.69
N LYS A 8 40.17 39.39 -34.43
CA LYS A 8 40.42 38.54 -33.24
C LYS A 8 40.25 39.28 -31.92
N LEU A 9 40.61 40.56 -31.87
CA LEU A 9 40.43 41.39 -30.68
C LEU A 9 38.93 41.62 -30.40
N ILE A 10 38.15 41.95 -31.43
CA ILE A 10 36.69 42.14 -31.30
C ILE A 10 36.00 40.84 -30.88
N ASP A 11 36.36 39.70 -31.47
CA ASP A 11 35.77 38.40 -31.11
C ASP A 11 36.11 38.01 -29.65
N SER A 12 37.34 38.29 -29.20
CA SER A 12 37.77 38.04 -27.82
C SER A 12 37.05 38.94 -26.81
N VAL A 13 36.89 40.23 -27.12
CA VAL A 13 36.15 41.18 -26.28
C VAL A 13 34.67 40.81 -26.21
N THR A 14 34.07 40.36 -27.32
CA THR A 14 32.66 39.95 -27.38
C THR A 14 32.42 38.68 -26.56
N LYS A 15 33.32 37.70 -26.63
CA LYS A 15 33.27 36.48 -25.78
C LYS A 15 33.45 36.80 -24.30
N LEU A 16 34.33 37.74 -23.96
CA LEU A 16 34.55 38.14 -22.57
C LEU A 16 33.33 38.88 -22.00
N LEU A 17 32.75 39.81 -22.77
CA LEU A 17 31.55 40.55 -22.37
C LEU A 17 30.33 39.63 -22.25
N GLY A 18 30.17 38.65 -23.14
CA GLY A 18 29.09 37.67 -23.07
C GLY A 18 29.04 36.86 -21.77
N VAL A 19 30.21 36.60 -21.15
CA VAL A 19 30.31 35.87 -19.88
C VAL A 19 29.79 36.70 -18.69
N PHE A 20 29.88 38.03 -18.75
CA PHE A 20 29.44 38.91 -17.66
C PHE A 20 28.02 39.45 -17.84
N VAL A 21 27.54 39.55 -19.08
CA VAL A 21 26.19 40.05 -19.39
C VAL A 21 25.11 39.13 -18.81
N TRP A 22 25.23 37.81 -18.96
CA TRP A 22 24.22 36.86 -18.45
C TRP A 22 24.10 36.85 -16.92
N PRO A 23 25.20 36.80 -16.14
CA PRO A 23 25.14 36.97 -14.69
C PRO A 23 24.55 38.32 -14.27
N ALA A 24 24.92 39.41 -14.94
CA ALA A 24 24.38 40.74 -14.62
C ALA A 24 22.87 40.83 -14.90
N VAL A 25 22.40 40.29 -16.02
CA VAL A 25 20.96 40.19 -16.34
C VAL A 25 20.25 39.33 -15.30
N LEU A 26 20.84 38.19 -14.90
CA LEU A 26 20.26 37.31 -13.89
C LEU A 26 20.17 38.00 -12.52
N ILE A 27 21.19 38.78 -12.13
CA ILE A 27 21.17 39.60 -10.91
C ILE A 27 20.10 40.67 -11.00
N VAL A 28 19.98 41.39 -12.13
CA VAL A 28 18.95 42.42 -12.32
C VAL A 28 17.55 41.81 -12.25
N VAL A 29 17.33 40.65 -12.88
CA VAL A 29 16.07 39.91 -12.79
C VAL A 29 15.80 39.49 -11.35
N LEU A 30 16.77 38.90 -10.65
CA LEU A 30 16.60 38.50 -9.26
C LEU A 30 16.30 39.69 -8.34
N VAL A 31 16.93 40.85 -8.52
CA VAL A 31 16.68 42.04 -7.70
C VAL A 31 15.35 42.69 -8.02
N LYS A 32 14.99 42.84 -9.31
CA LYS A 32 13.72 43.47 -9.70
C LYS A 32 12.51 42.62 -9.30
N PHE A 33 12.66 41.30 -9.40
CA PHE A 33 11.60 40.35 -9.08
C PHE A 33 11.73 39.76 -7.67
N ALA A 34 12.74 40.15 -6.87
CA ALA A 34 12.90 39.70 -5.49
C ALA A 34 11.66 39.88 -4.62
N PRO A 35 10.92 41.01 -4.68
CA PRO A 35 9.70 41.15 -3.88
C PRO A 35 8.62 40.14 -4.30
N ALA A 36 8.41 39.97 -5.61
CA ALA A 36 7.43 39.02 -6.15
C ALA A 36 7.84 37.55 -5.94
N LEU A 37 9.13 37.24 -6.04
CA LEU A 37 9.69 35.92 -5.71
C LEU A 37 9.54 35.64 -4.22
N LYS A 38 9.78 36.63 -3.36
CA LYS A 38 9.56 36.51 -1.92
C LYS A 38 8.09 36.20 -1.64
N ASP A 39 7.16 36.97 -2.20
CA ASP A 39 5.71 36.72 -2.04
C ASP A 39 5.27 35.35 -2.60
N PHE A 40 5.86 34.91 -3.71
CA PHE A 40 5.68 33.57 -4.26
C PHE A 40 6.22 32.46 -3.34
N PHE A 41 7.39 32.64 -2.72
CA PHE A 41 7.95 31.67 -1.78
C PHE A 41 7.24 31.68 -0.42
N TYR A 42 6.73 32.83 0.03
CA TYR A 42 5.89 32.92 1.23
C TYR A 42 4.52 32.27 1.01
N SER A 43 3.90 32.46 -0.17
CA SER A 43 2.65 31.78 -0.52
C SER A 43 2.85 30.27 -0.76
N LEU A 44 4.01 29.80 -1.23
CA LEU A 44 4.37 28.37 -1.24
C LEU A 44 4.54 27.78 0.18
N GLY A 45 4.83 28.61 1.18
CA GLY A 45 4.86 28.22 2.59
C GLY A 45 3.47 27.89 3.15
N GLU A 46 2.42 28.61 2.72
CA GLU A 46 1.02 28.34 3.05
C GLU A 46 0.36 27.31 2.12
N PHE A 47 0.73 27.28 0.82
CA PHE A 47 0.38 26.23 -0.13
C PHE A 47 1.31 25.01 0.06
N SER A 48 1.28 24.47 1.28
CA SER A 48 2.17 23.41 1.70
C SER A 48 2.12 22.21 0.74
N LEU A 49 3.25 21.97 0.06
CA LEU A 49 3.65 20.72 -0.58
C LEU A 49 3.41 19.46 0.27
N LYS A 50 3.12 19.59 1.58
CA LYS A 50 2.71 18.49 2.47
C LYS A 50 1.29 17.96 2.20
N GLY A 51 0.43 18.70 1.49
CA GLY A 51 -0.91 18.22 1.11
C GLY A 51 -0.91 17.61 -0.29
N ALA A 52 -0.53 18.39 -1.30
CA ALA A 52 -0.68 18.03 -2.70
C ALA A 52 0.13 16.78 -3.12
N GLY A 53 1.37 16.64 -2.65
CA GLY A 53 2.20 15.46 -2.95
C GLY A 53 1.65 14.19 -2.29
N PHE A 54 1.24 14.28 -1.04
CA PHE A 54 0.68 13.15 -0.29
C PHE A 54 -0.71 12.76 -0.82
N GLU A 55 -1.53 13.73 -1.22
CA GLU A 55 -2.83 13.49 -1.87
C GLU A 55 -2.66 12.83 -3.24
N ALA A 56 -1.69 13.27 -4.06
CA ALA A 56 -1.40 12.66 -5.35
C ALA A 56 -0.91 11.21 -5.18
N THR A 57 0.00 10.95 -4.24
CA THR A 57 0.46 9.59 -3.91
C THR A 57 -0.67 8.74 -3.36
N ALA A 58 -1.49 9.27 -2.45
CA ALA A 58 -2.63 8.55 -1.88
C ALA A 58 -3.68 8.20 -2.96
N LYS A 59 -4.03 9.12 -3.85
CA LYS A 59 -4.95 8.87 -4.97
C LYS A 59 -4.40 7.79 -5.92
N ARG A 60 -3.10 7.83 -6.23
CA ARG A 60 -2.46 6.79 -7.05
C ARG A 60 -2.51 5.43 -6.37
N LYS A 61 -2.23 5.38 -5.07
CA LYS A 61 -2.30 4.15 -4.26
C LYS A 61 -3.72 3.63 -4.15
N GLN A 62 -4.71 4.49 -3.93
CA GLN A 62 -6.13 4.14 -3.95
C GLN A 62 -6.53 3.51 -5.29
N ALA A 63 -6.11 4.07 -6.42
CA ALA A 63 -6.42 3.50 -7.73
C ALA A 63 -5.79 2.11 -7.94
N GLU A 64 -4.53 1.94 -7.52
CA GLU A 64 -3.81 0.67 -7.60
C GLU A 64 -4.47 -0.43 -6.74
N VAL A 65 -4.77 -0.10 -5.47
CA VAL A 65 -5.46 -1.00 -4.54
C VAL A 65 -6.86 -1.35 -5.05
N THR A 66 -7.60 -0.36 -5.57
CA THR A 66 -8.94 -0.59 -6.13
C THR A 66 -8.88 -1.56 -7.31
N ALA A 67 -7.96 -1.37 -8.25
CA ALA A 67 -7.81 -2.25 -9.40
C ALA A 67 -7.51 -3.69 -8.98
N ALA A 68 -6.56 -3.88 -8.06
CA ALA A 68 -6.21 -5.21 -7.54
C ALA A 68 -7.38 -5.87 -6.78
N LEU A 69 -8.12 -5.10 -5.97
CA LEU A 69 -9.24 -5.61 -5.19
C LEU A 69 -10.45 -6.00 -6.06
N VAL A 70 -10.69 -5.23 -7.13
CA VAL A 70 -11.68 -5.58 -8.16
C VAL A 70 -11.26 -6.86 -8.88
N ALA A 71 -9.99 -6.99 -9.29
CA ALA A 71 -9.47 -8.20 -9.94
C ALA A 71 -9.59 -9.44 -9.04
N ALA A 72 -9.27 -9.31 -7.74
CA ALA A 72 -9.47 -10.35 -6.74
C ALA A 72 -10.93 -10.78 -6.64
N SER A 73 -11.84 -9.81 -6.56
CA SER A 73 -13.29 -10.06 -6.46
C SER A 73 -13.88 -10.76 -7.68
N VAL A 74 -13.29 -10.55 -8.87
CA VAL A 74 -13.73 -11.19 -10.12
C VAL A 74 -13.11 -12.57 -10.33
N SER A 75 -11.86 -12.75 -9.89
CA SER A 75 -11.12 -14.00 -10.07
C SER A 75 -11.53 -15.10 -9.06
N ARG A 76 -12.16 -14.68 -7.95
CA ARG A 76 -12.97 -15.46 -6.99
C ARG A 76 -14.09 -16.29 -7.64
N PRO A 77 -14.02 -17.62 -7.89
CA PRO A 77 -15.19 -18.36 -8.30
C PRO A 77 -16.04 -18.67 -7.06
N ASP A 78 -16.90 -17.73 -6.65
CA ASP A 78 -18.00 -18.09 -5.76
C ASP A 78 -19.04 -18.86 -6.59
N ALA A 79 -19.54 -19.98 -6.06
CA ALA A 79 -20.49 -20.88 -6.74
C ALA A 79 -21.83 -20.21 -7.15
N ALA A 80 -22.01 -18.92 -6.87
CA ALA A 80 -23.18 -18.10 -7.19
C ALA A 80 -22.82 -16.74 -7.83
N THR A 81 -21.70 -16.64 -8.56
CA THR A 81 -21.26 -15.37 -9.15
C THR A 81 -22.08 -15.03 -10.40
N THR A 82 -23.07 -14.14 -10.27
CA THR A 82 -23.75 -13.50 -11.40
C THR A 82 -22.96 -12.24 -11.82
N PRO A 83 -23.11 -11.76 -13.07
CA PRO A 83 -22.53 -10.48 -13.48
C PRO A 83 -22.91 -9.32 -12.54
N GLU A 84 -24.13 -9.36 -11.99
CA GLU A 84 -24.64 -8.40 -11.03
C GLU A 84 -23.93 -8.49 -9.68
N SER A 85 -23.68 -9.69 -9.15
CA SER A 85 -22.95 -9.86 -7.89
C SER A 85 -21.47 -9.51 -8.02
N ALA A 86 -20.85 -9.80 -9.17
CA ALA A 86 -19.49 -9.37 -9.47
C ALA A 86 -19.38 -7.83 -9.54
N ALA A 87 -20.30 -7.15 -10.23
CA ALA A 87 -20.34 -5.69 -10.29
C ALA A 87 -20.57 -5.05 -8.92
N ARG A 88 -21.46 -5.63 -8.11
CA ARG A 88 -21.69 -5.18 -6.73
C ARG A 88 -20.44 -5.33 -5.86
N ASN A 89 -19.75 -6.47 -5.95
CA ASN A 89 -18.50 -6.71 -5.23
C ASN A 89 -17.40 -5.71 -5.64
N ALA A 90 -17.29 -5.39 -6.94
CA ALA A 90 -16.34 -4.41 -7.45
C ALA A 90 -16.63 -2.99 -6.93
N ASN A 91 -17.90 -2.57 -6.92
CA ASN A 91 -18.30 -1.26 -6.39
C ASN A 91 -18.05 -1.17 -4.87
N GLU A 92 -18.34 -2.23 -4.13
CA GLU A 92 -18.05 -2.30 -2.70
C GLU A 92 -16.55 -2.22 -2.43
N ALA A 93 -15.73 -2.96 -3.17
CA ALA A 93 -14.28 -2.89 -3.11
C ALA A 93 -13.76 -1.45 -3.30
N ALA A 94 -14.25 -0.73 -4.33
CA ALA A 94 -13.86 0.65 -4.58
C ALA A 94 -14.27 1.60 -3.44
N ALA A 95 -15.49 1.47 -2.92
CA ALA A 95 -15.97 2.29 -1.81
C ALA A 95 -15.15 2.07 -0.53
N VAL A 96 -14.83 0.82 -0.22
CA VAL A 96 -13.99 0.45 0.93
C VAL A 96 -12.61 1.07 0.83
N VAL A 97 -11.99 1.02 -0.35
CA VAL A 97 -10.66 1.60 -0.55
C VAL A 97 -10.68 3.11 -0.37
N ALA A 98 -11.69 3.80 -0.93
CA ALA A 98 -11.83 5.24 -0.83
C ALA A 98 -11.97 5.72 0.63
N ASP A 99 -12.74 5.00 1.45
CA ASP A 99 -12.97 5.35 2.86
C ASP A 99 -11.76 5.00 3.75
N THR A 100 -11.10 3.87 3.49
CA THR A 100 -10.09 3.33 4.40
C THR A 100 -8.68 3.84 4.10
N VAL A 101 -8.33 4.06 2.83
CA VAL A 101 -6.95 4.37 2.42
C VAL A 101 -6.67 5.86 2.59
N ASN A 102 -5.91 6.19 3.63
CA ASN A 102 -5.38 7.52 3.90
C ASN A 102 -3.87 7.48 4.18
N ALA A 103 -3.22 8.64 4.29
CA ALA A 103 -1.78 8.74 4.49
C ALA A 103 -1.26 8.03 5.76
N ARG A 104 -2.07 7.98 6.83
CA ARG A 104 -1.70 7.27 8.07
C ARG A 104 -1.68 5.76 7.84
N ILE A 105 -2.68 5.23 7.15
CA ILE A 105 -2.75 3.80 6.82
C ILE A 105 -1.61 3.41 5.90
N ILE A 106 -1.35 4.18 4.84
CA ILE A 106 -0.23 3.91 3.91
C ILE A 106 1.09 3.83 4.67
N ARG A 107 1.35 4.76 5.59
CA ARG A 107 2.57 4.76 6.41
C ARG A 107 2.67 3.52 7.29
N ARG A 108 1.57 3.12 7.94
CA ARG A 108 1.52 1.90 8.78
C ARG A 108 1.72 0.64 7.95
N ALA A 109 1.03 0.53 6.82
CA ALA A 109 1.15 -0.58 5.89
C ALA A 109 2.58 -0.75 5.37
N THR A 110 3.28 0.34 5.04
CA THR A 110 4.67 0.31 4.57
C THR A 110 5.65 -0.29 5.60
N ALA A 111 5.33 -0.19 6.89
CA ALA A 111 6.14 -0.78 7.96
C ALA A 111 5.67 -2.18 8.37
N ALA A 112 4.54 -2.65 7.83
CA ALA A 112 3.87 -3.85 8.28
C ALA A 112 4.34 -5.09 7.50
N THR A 113 4.50 -6.20 8.23
CA THR A 113 4.76 -7.52 7.66
C THR A 113 3.63 -8.47 8.01
N ALA A 114 2.96 -9.00 7.00
CA ALA A 114 1.91 -10.00 7.11
C ALA A 114 2.46 -11.41 6.86
N LEU A 115 2.04 -12.38 7.66
CA LEU A 115 2.24 -13.79 7.38
C LEU A 115 1.00 -14.34 6.68
N TRP A 116 1.14 -14.89 5.48
CA TRP A 116 0.06 -15.59 4.79
C TRP A 116 0.33 -17.10 4.79
N VAL A 117 -0.58 -17.88 5.37
CA VAL A 117 -0.50 -19.33 5.48
C VAL A 117 -1.53 -20.00 4.57
N ASP A 118 -1.10 -20.55 3.44
CA ASP A 118 -1.97 -21.14 2.42
C ASP A 118 -1.18 -22.20 1.63
N ASP A 119 -1.78 -23.36 1.36
CA ASP A 119 -1.11 -24.45 0.64
C ASP A 119 -0.97 -24.16 -0.87
N ARG A 120 -1.76 -23.22 -1.40
CA ARG A 120 -1.76 -22.77 -2.80
C ARG A 120 -1.71 -21.24 -2.87
N PRO A 121 -0.58 -20.62 -2.48
CA PRO A 121 -0.44 -19.16 -2.43
C PRO A 121 -0.61 -18.45 -3.80
N ALA A 122 -0.53 -19.19 -4.90
CA ALA A 122 -0.84 -18.70 -6.25
C ALA A 122 -2.32 -18.28 -6.41
N ASN A 123 -3.24 -18.81 -5.59
CA ASN A 123 -4.66 -18.46 -5.66
C ASN A 123 -4.99 -17.09 -5.06
N ASN A 124 -4.07 -16.51 -4.28
CA ASN A 124 -4.31 -15.29 -3.53
C ASN A 124 -3.45 -14.10 -4.03
N VAL A 125 -3.00 -14.16 -5.29
CA VAL A 125 -2.09 -13.17 -5.86
C VAL A 125 -2.73 -11.78 -5.90
N PHE A 126 -4.00 -11.66 -6.28
CA PHE A 126 -4.65 -10.36 -6.41
C PHE A 126 -4.93 -9.71 -5.05
N GLU A 127 -5.31 -10.49 -4.04
CA GLU A 127 -5.49 -10.02 -2.67
C GLU A 127 -4.17 -9.51 -2.09
N ARG A 128 -3.07 -10.25 -2.31
CA ARG A 128 -1.73 -9.80 -1.91
C ARG A 128 -1.33 -8.54 -2.65
N GLN A 129 -1.52 -8.48 -3.97
CA GLN A 129 -1.21 -7.29 -4.76
C GLN A 129 -1.95 -6.04 -4.26
N ALA A 130 -3.21 -6.18 -3.83
CA ALA A 130 -3.96 -5.07 -3.26
C ALA A 130 -3.34 -4.54 -1.95
N LEU A 131 -2.84 -5.43 -1.10
CA LEU A 131 -2.20 -5.06 0.17
C LEU A 131 -0.73 -4.61 -0.02
N GLU A 132 0.00 -5.23 -0.94
CA GLU A 132 1.35 -4.85 -1.37
C GLU A 132 1.35 -3.47 -2.03
N ALA A 133 0.33 -3.17 -2.83
CA ALA A 133 0.12 -1.83 -3.37
C ALA A 133 0.04 -0.79 -2.26
N LEU A 134 -0.53 -1.11 -1.10
CA LEU A 134 -0.58 -0.22 0.07
C LEU A 134 0.75 -0.12 0.84
N GLY A 135 1.68 -1.06 0.60
CA GLY A 135 3.00 -1.13 1.21
C GLY A 135 3.22 -2.34 2.12
N VAL A 136 2.22 -3.20 2.34
CA VAL A 136 2.35 -4.38 3.22
C VAL A 136 3.33 -5.38 2.61
N SER A 137 4.30 -5.83 3.40
CA SER A 137 5.20 -6.92 3.00
C SER A 137 4.62 -8.27 3.40
N PHE A 138 4.80 -9.30 2.56
CA PHE A 138 4.31 -10.64 2.84
C PHE A 138 5.44 -11.65 3.04
N VAL A 139 5.29 -12.48 4.07
CA VAL A 139 5.99 -13.77 4.18
C VAL A 139 4.96 -14.86 3.98
N LEU A 140 5.29 -15.84 3.14
CA LEU A 140 4.40 -16.95 2.82
C LEU A 140 4.81 -18.18 3.59
N ALA A 141 3.82 -18.93 4.07
CA ALA A 141 3.98 -20.27 4.61
C ALA A 141 2.96 -21.19 3.94
N THR A 142 3.35 -22.43 3.68
CA THR A 142 2.51 -23.43 3.02
C THR A 142 1.88 -24.43 4.00
N SER A 143 2.33 -24.41 5.25
CA SER A 143 1.88 -25.33 6.30
C SER A 143 1.81 -24.65 7.67
N THR A 144 1.07 -25.27 8.58
CA THR A 144 0.98 -24.85 9.98
C THR A 144 2.34 -24.90 10.66
N GLU A 145 3.15 -25.92 10.38
CA GLU A 145 4.48 -26.11 10.95
C GLU A 145 5.46 -25.03 10.48
N GLU A 146 5.40 -24.65 9.20
CA GLU A 146 6.20 -23.56 8.65
C GLU A 146 5.80 -22.22 9.27
N ALA A 147 4.49 -21.95 9.40
CA ALA A 147 3.99 -20.74 10.04
C ALA A 147 4.46 -20.61 11.50
N LEU A 148 4.46 -21.70 12.26
CA LEU A 148 4.97 -21.74 13.64
C LEU A 148 6.48 -21.48 13.71
N LYS A 149 7.26 -22.04 12.77
CA LYS A 149 8.71 -21.77 12.68
C LYS A 149 8.99 -20.30 12.36
N LEU A 150 8.19 -19.67 11.50
CA LEU A 150 8.36 -18.27 11.12
C LEU A 150 7.96 -17.32 12.26
N THR A 151 6.83 -17.57 12.91
CA THR A 151 6.36 -16.77 14.07
C THR A 151 7.29 -16.89 15.28
N ALA A 152 8.02 -18.00 15.43
CA ALA A 152 9.08 -18.13 16.42
C ALA A 152 10.34 -17.31 16.10
N LYS A 153 10.59 -16.98 14.83
CA LYS A 153 11.79 -16.26 14.36
C LYS A 153 11.59 -14.75 14.28
N GLN A 154 10.39 -14.30 13.93
CA GLN A 154 10.07 -12.89 13.79
C GLN A 154 8.62 -12.59 14.17
N ARG A 155 8.35 -11.33 14.51
CA ARG A 155 7.00 -10.84 14.75
C ARG A 155 6.33 -10.46 13.43
N PHE A 156 5.02 -10.61 13.39
CA PHE A 156 4.16 -10.20 12.29
C PHE A 156 3.10 -9.24 12.83
N ASP A 157 2.64 -8.32 11.99
CA ASP A 157 1.57 -7.38 12.35
C ASP A 157 0.18 -8.00 12.15
N VAL A 158 0.09 -8.99 11.26
CA VAL A 158 -1.14 -9.74 10.98
C VAL A 158 -0.80 -11.12 10.41
N ILE A 159 -1.61 -12.11 10.76
CA ILE A 159 -1.55 -13.45 10.19
C ILE A 159 -2.87 -13.71 9.45
N ILE A 160 -2.75 -14.07 8.17
CA ILE A 160 -3.84 -14.51 7.32
C ILE A 160 -3.65 -16.01 7.11
N SER A 161 -4.65 -16.81 7.43
CA SER A 161 -4.55 -18.26 7.30
C SER A 161 -5.74 -18.81 6.52
N ASP A 162 -5.47 -19.65 5.54
CA ASP A 162 -6.49 -20.52 4.96
C ASP A 162 -7.12 -21.40 6.05
N MET A 163 -8.40 -21.76 5.90
CA MET A 163 -9.09 -22.63 6.85
C MET A 163 -8.61 -24.07 6.71
N GLY A 164 -8.56 -24.59 5.49
CA GLY A 164 -8.33 -26.01 5.24
C GLY A 164 -7.09 -26.21 4.38
N ARG A 165 -6.06 -26.84 4.95
CA ARG A 165 -4.84 -27.19 4.22
C ARG A 165 -4.57 -28.67 4.40
N PRO A 166 -4.37 -29.46 3.32
CA PRO A 166 -4.08 -30.88 3.47
C PRO A 166 -2.92 -31.14 4.44
N PRO A 167 -3.03 -32.14 5.34
CA PRO A 167 -4.15 -33.07 5.51
C PRO A 167 -5.28 -32.57 6.45
N ASP A 168 -5.16 -31.36 7.01
CA ASP A 168 -6.05 -30.84 8.05
C ASP A 168 -7.10 -29.84 7.50
N PRO A 169 -8.40 -30.22 7.44
CA PRO A 169 -9.45 -29.31 6.97
C PRO A 169 -9.72 -28.14 7.91
N HIS A 170 -9.19 -28.16 9.15
CA HIS A 170 -9.28 -27.07 10.12
C HIS A 170 -7.91 -26.49 10.47
N ALA A 171 -6.94 -26.62 9.55
CA ALA A 171 -5.56 -26.14 9.74
C ALA A 171 -5.48 -24.68 10.20
N GLY A 172 -6.41 -23.82 9.77
CA GLY A 172 -6.49 -22.43 10.22
C GLY A 172 -6.77 -22.30 11.72
N TYR A 173 -7.70 -23.08 12.26
CA TYR A 173 -7.96 -23.13 13.70
C TYR A 173 -6.84 -23.86 14.45
N THR A 174 -6.29 -24.94 13.90
CA THR A 174 -5.14 -25.63 14.49
C THR A 174 -3.94 -24.68 14.67
N LEU A 175 -3.67 -23.83 13.69
CA LEU A 175 -2.62 -22.81 13.80
C LEU A 175 -2.98 -21.74 14.85
N LEU A 176 -4.21 -21.22 14.82
CA LEU A 176 -4.69 -20.22 15.77
C LEU A 176 -4.56 -20.71 17.23
N ASP A 177 -5.05 -21.90 17.51
CA ASP A 177 -5.05 -22.49 18.85
C ASP A 177 -3.62 -22.66 19.37
N LYS A 178 -2.68 -23.11 18.51
CA LYS A 178 -1.26 -23.23 18.86
C LYS A 178 -0.62 -21.87 19.16
N LEU A 179 -0.92 -20.85 18.36
CA LEU A 179 -0.41 -19.48 18.58
C LEU A 179 -0.94 -18.88 19.88
N ARG A 180 -2.26 -19.00 20.13
CA ARG A 180 -2.88 -18.50 21.36
C ARG A 180 -2.38 -19.26 22.60
N GLY A 181 -2.18 -20.58 22.49
CA GLY A 181 -1.56 -21.38 23.54
C GLY A 181 -0.12 -20.98 23.87
N ALA A 182 0.62 -20.45 22.89
CA ALA A 182 1.96 -19.88 23.07
C ALA A 182 1.95 -18.42 23.56
N GLY A 183 0.78 -17.83 23.83
CA GLY A 183 0.63 -16.45 24.25
C GLY A 183 0.78 -15.41 23.13
N ASP A 184 0.83 -15.85 21.87
CA ASP A 184 0.86 -14.96 20.72
C ASP A 184 -0.51 -14.28 20.54
N LYS A 185 -0.51 -12.94 20.49
CA LYS A 185 -1.72 -12.11 20.34
C LYS A 185 -1.79 -11.41 18.98
N THR A 186 -0.96 -11.81 18.03
CA THR A 186 -0.96 -11.25 16.68
C THR A 186 -2.37 -11.35 16.10
N PRO A 187 -2.90 -10.24 15.51
CA PRO A 187 -4.16 -10.26 14.79
C PRO A 187 -4.21 -11.41 13.79
N PHE A 188 -5.27 -12.21 13.85
CA PHE A 188 -5.40 -13.44 13.08
C PHE A 188 -6.69 -13.41 12.28
N ILE A 189 -6.61 -13.67 10.98
CA ILE A 189 -7.74 -13.62 10.06
C ILE A 189 -7.83 -14.99 9.37
N ILE A 190 -9.01 -15.60 9.44
CA ILE A 190 -9.31 -16.80 8.67
C ILE A 190 -9.76 -16.38 7.28
N TYR A 191 -9.13 -16.93 6.26
CA TYR A 191 -9.57 -16.82 4.88
C TYR A 191 -10.09 -18.18 4.44
N ALA A 192 -11.35 -18.27 4.04
CA ALA A 192 -12.02 -19.55 3.81
C ALA A 192 -12.93 -19.48 2.60
N GLY A 193 -13.39 -20.63 2.09
CA GLY A 193 -14.38 -20.67 1.01
C GLY A 193 -15.79 -20.23 1.43
N SER A 194 -16.07 -20.12 2.72
CA SER A 194 -17.40 -19.74 3.24
C SER A 194 -17.36 -18.41 3.99
N ASN A 195 -18.41 -17.61 3.80
CA ASN A 195 -18.62 -16.33 4.47
C ASN A 195 -19.84 -16.34 5.42
N ALA A 196 -20.31 -17.52 5.79
CA ALA A 196 -21.50 -17.68 6.62
C ALA A 196 -21.33 -16.99 8.00
N PRO A 197 -22.35 -16.30 8.53
CA PRO A 197 -22.27 -15.63 9.83
C PRO A 197 -21.80 -16.54 10.97
N GLU A 198 -22.16 -17.81 10.92
CA GLU A 198 -21.80 -18.85 11.89
C GLU A 198 -20.28 -19.07 11.91
N HIS A 199 -19.63 -19.16 10.75
CA HIS A 199 -18.17 -19.30 10.66
C HIS A 199 -17.45 -18.04 11.14
N LYS A 200 -18.03 -16.85 10.92
CA LYS A 200 -17.49 -15.60 11.47
C LYS A 200 -17.56 -15.57 12.99
N ALA A 201 -18.70 -16.00 13.54
CA ALA A 201 -18.90 -16.08 14.98
C ALA A 201 -17.94 -17.09 15.63
N GLU A 202 -17.76 -18.27 15.01
CA GLU A 202 -16.81 -19.28 15.50
C GLU A 202 -15.36 -18.78 15.45
N ALA A 203 -14.93 -18.17 14.34
CA ALA A 203 -13.58 -17.62 14.26
C ALA A 203 -13.32 -16.58 15.36
N ARG A 204 -14.30 -15.73 15.66
CA ARG A 204 -14.21 -14.74 16.74
C ARG A 204 -14.16 -15.37 18.13
N SER A 205 -14.98 -16.39 18.40
CA SER A 205 -14.98 -17.06 19.70
C SER A 205 -13.64 -17.75 20.02
N ARG A 206 -12.89 -18.16 18.99
CA ARG A 206 -11.53 -18.70 19.10
C ARG A 206 -10.42 -17.63 19.17
N GLY A 207 -10.75 -16.35 19.07
CA GLY A 207 -9.79 -15.25 19.16
C GLY A 207 -9.13 -14.85 17.84
N ALA A 208 -9.75 -15.19 16.70
CA ALA A 208 -9.49 -14.50 15.43
C ALA A 208 -10.31 -13.20 15.34
N MET A 209 -9.93 -12.31 14.44
CA MET A 209 -10.73 -11.12 14.11
C MET A 209 -12.02 -11.48 13.37
N GLY A 210 -11.97 -12.54 12.56
CA GLY A 210 -13.09 -13.02 11.79
C GLY A 210 -12.68 -14.09 10.77
N SER A 211 -13.65 -14.47 9.96
CA SER A 211 -13.52 -15.36 8.82
C SER A 211 -14.15 -14.69 7.59
N THR A 212 -13.54 -14.82 6.42
CA THR A 212 -14.14 -14.31 5.18
C THR A 212 -13.69 -15.07 3.94
N ASN A 213 -14.50 -15.03 2.89
CA ASN A 213 -14.11 -15.43 1.53
C ASN A 213 -13.95 -14.21 0.59
N ARG A 214 -14.28 -12.99 1.06
CA ARG A 214 -14.36 -11.79 0.22
C ARG A 214 -13.07 -10.98 0.34
N ALA A 215 -12.48 -10.65 -0.80
CA ALA A 215 -11.25 -9.86 -0.84
C ALA A 215 -11.39 -8.48 -0.16
N ALA A 216 -12.52 -7.78 -0.38
CA ALA A 216 -12.78 -6.48 0.23
C ALA A 216 -12.88 -6.54 1.76
N GLU A 217 -13.52 -7.59 2.29
CA GLU A 217 -13.63 -7.79 3.74
C GLU A 217 -12.28 -8.21 4.34
N LEU A 218 -11.50 -9.04 3.64
CA LEU A 218 -10.12 -9.35 4.04
C LEU A 218 -9.27 -8.09 4.14
N PHE A 219 -9.36 -7.22 3.13
CA PHE A 219 -8.67 -5.92 3.12
C PHE A 219 -9.04 -5.10 4.36
N GLN A 220 -10.34 -4.97 4.67
CA GLN A 220 -10.79 -4.26 5.88
C GLN A 220 -10.22 -4.86 7.18
N TYR A 221 -10.22 -6.19 7.32
CA TYR A 221 -9.64 -6.83 8.50
C TYR A 221 -8.15 -6.52 8.64
N VAL A 222 -7.39 -6.55 7.54
CA VAL A 222 -5.96 -6.21 7.57
C VAL A 222 -5.77 -4.75 7.97
N ILE A 223 -6.51 -3.80 7.39
CA ILE A 223 -6.37 -2.39 7.78
C ILE A 223 -6.77 -2.16 9.25
N ALA A 224 -7.81 -2.84 9.73
CA ALA A 224 -8.20 -2.79 11.14
C ALA A 224 -7.11 -3.35 12.06
N ALA A 225 -6.46 -4.46 11.68
CA ALA A 225 -5.34 -5.04 12.43
C ALA A 225 -4.13 -4.08 12.51
N LEU A 226 -3.80 -3.42 11.40
CA LEU A 226 -2.75 -2.41 11.36
C LEU A 226 -3.10 -1.16 12.17
N ASN A 227 -4.38 -0.95 12.49
CA ASN A 227 -4.81 0.19 13.27
C ASN A 227 -4.71 -0.01 14.79
N THR A 228 -4.92 -1.24 15.26
CA THR A 228 -4.89 -1.63 16.68
C THR A 228 -3.50 -1.94 17.22
N GLY A 229 -2.49 -2.11 16.36
CA GLY A 229 -1.08 -2.19 16.75
C GLY A 229 -0.54 -0.84 17.22
N SER A 230 -0.69 -0.53 18.51
CA SER A 230 0.01 0.56 19.22
C SER A 230 0.11 0.24 20.70
#